data_AF-A0A183EVJ4-F1
#
_entry.id   AF-A0A183EVJ4-F1
#
_cell.length_a   1.000
_cell.length_b   1.000
_cell.length_c   1.000
_cell.angle_alpha   90.00
_cell.angle_beta   90.00
_cell.angle_gamma   90.00
#
_symmetry.space_group_name_H-M   'P 1'
#
loop_
_entity.id
_entity.type
_entity.pdbx_description
1 polymer ?
#
loop_
_entity_poly.entity_id
_entity_poly.type
_entity_poly.pdbx_seq_one_letter_code
_entity_poly.pdbx_strand_id
1 'polypeptide(L)'
;LSGRLFSDPDCRLYENEPNLWTEYLKRYCDINPDIRCACIKQAESILVVQPALRGQVTDALIARCKDSHQDVRLEVIRMVQRLARRKLEALSERLLSQVIDRLRDKK
;
A
#
# COMPACT_ATOMS: atom_id res chain seq x y z
N LEU A 1 -13.17 1.15 7.35
CA LEU A 1 -12.79 -0.25 7.07
C LEU A 1 -11.30 -0.44 7.39
N SER A 2 -10.94 -1.52 8.07
CA SER A 2 -9.56 -1.75 8.56
C SER A 2 -8.84 -2.74 7.67
N GLY A 3 -7.65 -2.38 7.16
CA GLY A 3 -6.77 -3.27 6.41
C GLY A 3 -6.23 -4.45 7.22
N ARG A 4 -6.42 -4.45 8.55
CA ARG A 4 -6.13 -5.62 9.40
C ARG A 4 -6.94 -6.84 8.97
N LEU A 5 -8.19 -6.65 8.53
CA LEU A 5 -9.03 -7.77 8.07
C LEU A 5 -8.41 -8.47 6.85
N PHE A 6 -7.88 -7.70 5.89
CA PHE A 6 -7.23 -8.24 4.68
C PHE A 6 -5.78 -8.71 4.92
N SER A 7 -5.28 -8.58 6.15
CA SER A 7 -3.94 -9.01 6.55
C SER A 7 -3.93 -10.36 7.27
N ASP A 8 -5.10 -10.97 7.45
CA ASP A 8 -5.26 -12.32 7.98
C ASP A 8 -5.08 -13.34 6.82
N PRO A 9 -4.23 -14.38 6.96
CA PRO A 9 -4.01 -15.40 5.93
C PRO A 9 -5.29 -16.13 5.49
N ASP A 10 -6.22 -16.33 6.41
CA ASP A 10 -7.47 -17.06 6.18
C ASP A 10 -8.59 -16.15 5.68
N CYS A 11 -8.34 -14.84 5.59
CA CYS A 11 -9.32 -13.90 5.07
C CYS A 11 -9.59 -14.12 3.59
N ARG A 12 -10.85 -14.47 3.29
CA ARG A 12 -11.40 -14.57 1.92
C ARG A 12 -12.38 -13.45 1.58
N LEU A 13 -12.43 -12.37 2.38
CA LEU A 13 -13.37 -11.27 2.16
C LEU A 13 -13.18 -10.56 0.81
N TYR A 14 -11.95 -10.55 0.26
CA TYR A 14 -11.72 -9.97 -1.06
C TYR A 14 -12.34 -10.83 -2.20
N GLU A 15 -12.60 -12.12 -1.96
CA GLU A 15 -13.26 -13.04 -2.89
C GLU A 15 -14.77 -13.07 -2.65
N ASN A 16 -15.17 -13.15 -1.38
CA ASN A 16 -16.58 -13.27 -0.99
C ASN A 16 -17.33 -11.94 -1.10
N GLU A 17 -16.64 -10.82 -0.85
CA GLU A 17 -17.21 -9.47 -0.80
C GLU A 17 -16.33 -8.49 -1.60
N PRO A 18 -16.23 -8.64 -2.94
CA PRO A 18 -15.32 -7.84 -3.77
C PRO A 18 -15.63 -6.34 -3.74
N ASN A 19 -16.89 -5.97 -3.48
CA ASN A 19 -17.29 -4.58 -3.28
C ASN A 19 -16.64 -3.99 -2.01
N LEU A 20 -16.55 -4.76 -0.93
CA LEU A 20 -15.93 -4.32 0.31
C LEU A 20 -14.43 -4.07 0.13
N TRP A 21 -13.77 -4.95 -0.61
CA TRP A 21 -12.37 -4.77 -1.00
C TRP A 21 -12.18 -3.51 -1.86
N THR A 22 -13.05 -3.30 -2.85
CA THR A 22 -13.04 -2.11 -3.70
C THR A 22 -13.23 -0.83 -2.87
N GLU A 23 -14.16 -0.80 -1.93
CA GLU A 23 -14.37 0.34 -1.03
C GLU A 23 -13.18 0.58 -0.10
N TYR A 24 -12.51 -0.48 0.36
CA TYR A 24 -11.27 -0.36 1.10
C TYR A 24 -10.15 0.26 0.25
N LEU A 25 -9.97 -0.19 -1.00
CA LEU A 25 -8.95 0.38 -1.91
C LEU A 25 -9.18 1.88 -2.18
N LYS A 26 -10.43 2.33 -2.28
CA LYS A 26 -10.76 3.76 -2.41
C LYS A 26 -10.22 4.60 -1.26
N ARG A 27 -9.94 4.02 -0.09
CA ARG A 27 -9.39 4.73 1.09
C ARG A 27 -7.92 5.11 0.94
N TYR A 28 -7.21 4.51 0.00
CA TYR A 28 -5.92 5.05 -0.41
C TYR A 28 -6.07 6.45 -1.01
N CYS A 29 -7.22 6.82 -1.57
CA CYS A 29 -7.51 8.14 -2.14
C CYS A 29 -8.40 9.01 -1.22
N ASP A 30 -8.43 8.74 0.07
CA ASP A 30 -9.22 9.53 1.03
C ASP A 30 -8.82 11.01 1.02
N ILE A 31 -9.78 11.90 1.28
CA ILE A 31 -9.50 13.34 1.45
C ILE A 31 -8.57 13.60 2.64
N ASN A 32 -8.70 12.81 3.70
CA ASN A 32 -7.87 12.90 4.89
C ASN A 32 -6.52 12.18 4.66
N PRO A 33 -5.38 12.89 4.68
CA PRO A 33 -4.05 12.29 4.52
C PRO A 33 -3.72 11.24 5.60
N ASP A 34 -4.26 11.35 6.81
CA ASP A 34 -4.02 10.39 7.89
C ASP A 34 -4.63 9.02 7.57
N ILE A 35 -5.79 9.01 6.90
CA ILE A 35 -6.43 7.78 6.43
C ILE A 35 -5.55 7.13 5.36
N ARG A 36 -5.02 7.93 4.41
CA ARG A 36 -4.10 7.42 3.38
C ARG A 36 -2.84 6.82 4.00
N CYS A 37 -2.23 7.51 4.99
CA CYS A 37 -1.10 7.01 5.76
C CYS A 37 -1.42 5.70 6.50
N ALA A 38 -2.61 5.59 7.11
CA ALA A 38 -3.05 4.36 7.78
C ALA A 38 -3.17 3.19 6.79
N CYS A 39 -3.74 3.42 5.60
CA CYS A 39 -3.79 2.42 4.53
C CYS A 39 -2.39 1.97 4.10
N ILE A 40 -1.46 2.91 3.87
CA ILE A 40 -0.07 2.58 3.51
C ILE A 40 0.61 1.74 4.60
N LYS A 41 0.44 2.09 5.88
CA LYS A 41 0.99 1.30 7.00
C LYS A 41 0.46 -0.14 7.01
N GLN A 42 -0.81 -0.33 6.69
CA GLN A 42 -1.45 -1.65 6.66
C GLN A 42 -1.06 -2.46 5.41
N ALA A 43 -0.74 -1.80 4.31
CA ALA A 43 -0.35 -2.42 3.04
C ALA A 43 0.80 -3.43 3.19
N GLU A 44 1.78 -3.14 4.05
CA GLU A 44 2.92 -4.02 4.31
C GLU A 44 2.48 -5.44 4.66
N SER A 45 1.51 -5.57 5.58
CA SER A 45 1.05 -6.89 6.03
C SER A 45 0.24 -7.60 4.94
N ILE A 46 -0.58 -6.86 4.18
CA ILE A 46 -1.35 -7.41 3.06
C ILE A 46 -0.40 -7.96 1.99
N LEU A 47 0.64 -7.22 1.62
CA LEU A 47 1.62 -7.65 0.61
C LEU A 47 2.38 -8.92 1.02
N VAL A 48 2.64 -9.08 2.32
CA VAL A 48 3.32 -10.25 2.89
C VAL A 48 2.41 -11.48 2.89
N VAL A 49 1.17 -11.31 3.34
CA VAL A 49 0.24 -12.40 3.67
C VAL A 49 -0.64 -12.82 2.49
N GLN A 50 -1.02 -11.88 1.62
CA GLN A 50 -1.95 -12.12 0.52
C GLN A 50 -1.30 -11.87 -0.85
N PRO A 51 -0.54 -12.85 -1.41
CA PRO A 51 0.11 -12.72 -2.71
C PRO A 51 -0.86 -12.33 -3.85
N ALA A 52 -2.10 -12.84 -3.81
CA ALA A 52 -3.14 -12.54 -4.79
C ALA A 52 -3.52 -11.05 -4.87
N LEU A 53 -3.34 -10.31 -3.76
CA LEU A 53 -3.69 -8.89 -3.68
C LEU A 53 -2.52 -7.96 -4.06
N ARG A 54 -1.32 -8.49 -4.26
CA ARG A 54 -0.11 -7.68 -4.47
C ARG A 54 -0.22 -6.69 -5.61
N GLY A 55 -0.81 -7.09 -6.74
CA GLY A 55 -0.99 -6.20 -7.89
C GLY A 55 -1.80 -4.95 -7.53
N GLN A 56 -3.01 -5.15 -7.02
CA GLN A 56 -3.94 -4.06 -6.68
C GLN A 56 -3.40 -3.15 -5.57
N VAL A 57 -2.78 -3.74 -4.54
CA VAL A 57 -2.15 -2.97 -3.46
C VAL A 57 -0.93 -2.18 -3.98
N THR A 58 -0.13 -2.78 -4.86
CA THR A 58 1.01 -2.10 -5.50
C THR A 58 0.54 -0.90 -6.32
N ASP A 59 -0.51 -1.04 -7.12
CA ASP A 59 -1.04 0.06 -7.92
C ASP A 59 -1.57 1.20 -7.03
N ALA A 60 -2.25 0.87 -5.93
CA ALA A 60 -2.69 1.86 -4.94
C ALA A 60 -1.52 2.60 -4.28
N LEU A 61 -0.42 1.91 -3.97
CA LEU A 61 0.79 2.51 -3.40
C LEU A 61 1.56 3.37 -4.40
N ILE A 62 1.66 2.96 -5.66
CA ILE A 62 2.29 3.75 -6.74
C ILE A 62 1.59 5.10 -6.87
N ALA A 63 0.25 5.13 -6.83
CA ALA A 63 -0.51 6.37 -6.89
C ALA A 63 -0.25 7.32 -5.70
N ARG A 64 0.35 6.82 -4.61
CA ARG A 64 0.75 7.59 -3.42
C ARG A 64 2.21 8.05 -3.44
N CYS A 65 3.04 7.55 -4.36
CA CYS A 65 4.42 8.03 -4.52
C CYS A 65 4.48 9.51 -4.94
N LYS A 66 3.42 10.01 -5.59
CA LYS A 66 3.23 11.40 -6.04
C LYS A 66 2.10 12.12 -5.29
N ASP A 67 1.76 11.66 -4.09
CA ASP A 67 0.71 12.30 -3.28
C ASP A 67 1.04 13.78 -3.02
N SER A 68 0.03 14.64 -2.98
CA SER A 68 0.22 16.08 -2.72
C SER A 68 0.78 16.34 -1.32
N HIS A 69 0.48 15.46 -0.35
CA HIS A 69 0.95 15.59 1.02
C HIS A 69 2.29 14.87 1.22
N GLN A 70 3.27 15.61 1.74
CA GLN A 70 4.62 15.10 1.98
C GLN A 70 4.62 13.90 2.93
N ASP A 71 3.81 13.92 3.99
CA ASP A 71 3.75 12.82 4.97
C ASP A 71 3.29 11.51 4.34
N VAL A 72 2.35 11.57 3.39
CA VAL A 72 1.89 10.39 2.65
C VAL A 72 3.01 9.84 1.78
N ARG A 73 3.75 10.71 1.06
CA ARG A 73 4.91 10.30 0.26
C ARG A 73 5.99 9.66 1.13
N LEU A 74 6.31 10.25 2.28
CA LEU A 74 7.30 9.72 3.23
C LEU A 74 6.86 8.38 3.82
N GLU A 75 5.56 8.19 4.10
CA GLU A 75 5.06 6.92 4.61
C GLU A 75 5.20 5.80 3.58
N VAL A 76 5.03 6.07 2.28
CA VAL A 76 5.32 5.07 1.23
C VAL A 76 6.78 4.62 1.30
N ILE A 77 7.72 5.57 1.39
CA ILE A 77 9.17 5.26 1.49
C ILE A 77 9.46 4.41 2.73
N ARG A 78 8.93 4.81 3.89
CA ARG A 78 9.11 4.06 5.15
C ARG A 78 8.52 2.66 5.06
N MET A 79 7.34 2.50 4.47
CA MET A 79 6.71 1.20 4.26
C MET A 79 7.55 0.31 3.35
N VAL A 80 8.05 0.84 2.22
CA VAL A 80 8.96 0.10 1.32
C VAL A 80 10.22 -0.36 2.06
N GLN A 81 10.83 0.50 2.88
CA GLN A 81 11.98 0.12 3.70
C GLN A 81 11.66 -1.01 4.68
N ARG A 82 10.50 -0.96 5.34
CA ARG A 82 10.06 -2.04 6.25
C ARG A 82 9.79 -3.34 5.48
N LEU A 83 9.09 -3.27 4.35
CA LEU A 83 8.78 -4.42 3.52
C LEU A 83 10.03 -5.08 2.96
N ALA A 84 10.99 -4.29 2.46
CA ALA A 84 12.26 -4.81 1.96
C ALA A 84 13.05 -5.58 3.01
N ARG A 85 13.01 -5.14 4.27
CA ARG A 85 13.64 -5.85 5.41
C ARG A 85 12.88 -7.12 5.80
N ARG A 86 11.56 -7.13 5.64
CA ARG A 86 10.68 -8.21 6.10
C ARG A 86 10.49 -9.33 5.08
N LYS A 87 10.25 -8.98 3.81
CA LYS A 87 9.93 -9.93 2.72
C LYS A 87 10.19 -9.28 1.36
N LEU A 88 11.44 -9.33 0.90
CA LEU A 88 11.87 -8.65 -0.32
C LEU A 88 11.08 -9.11 -1.56
N GLU A 89 10.72 -10.40 -1.65
CA GLU A 89 9.95 -10.96 -2.77
C GLU A 89 8.48 -10.50 -2.81
N ALA A 90 7.99 -9.84 -1.76
CA ALA A 90 6.68 -9.19 -1.76
C ALA A 90 6.71 -7.78 -2.36
N LEU A 91 7.91 -7.21 -2.56
CA LEU A 91 8.09 -5.88 -3.10
C LEU A 91 8.13 -5.92 -4.63
N SER A 92 7.34 -5.07 -5.28
CA SER A 92 7.32 -4.96 -6.73
C SER A 92 8.44 -4.05 -7.24
N GLU A 93 9.12 -4.47 -8.31
CA GLU A 93 10.06 -3.62 -9.05
C GLU A 93 9.42 -2.32 -9.54
N ARG A 94 8.14 -2.35 -9.94
CA ARG A 94 7.39 -1.16 -10.35
C ARG A 94 7.30 -0.13 -9.21
N LEU A 95 7.02 -0.59 -7.99
CA LEU A 95 6.94 0.28 -6.82
C LEU A 95 8.32 0.84 -6.44
N LEU A 96 9.35 -0.01 -6.47
CA LEU A 96 10.73 0.39 -6.22
C LEU A 96 11.18 1.50 -7.17
N SER A 97 10.93 1.37 -8.47
CA SER A 97 11.27 2.39 -9.47
C SER A 97 10.61 3.73 -9.16
N GLN A 98 9.32 3.74 -8.80
CA GLN A 98 8.62 4.99 -8.45
C GLN A 98 9.17 5.64 -7.17
N VAL A 99 9.57 4.84 -6.19
CA VAL A 99 10.20 5.35 -4.96
C VAL A 99 11.59 5.92 -5.26
N ILE A 100 12.39 5.27 -6.12
CA ILE A 100 13.70 5.75 -6.54
C ILE A 100 13.59 7.10 -7.26
N ASP A 101 12.63 7.23 -8.17
CA ASP A 101 12.38 8.50 -8.88
C ASP A 101 12.08 9.64 -7.88
N ARG A 102 11.32 9.34 -6.82
CA ARG A 102 11.00 10.29 -5.75
C ARG A 102 12.22 10.71 -4.93
N LEU A 103 13.17 9.81 -4.69
CA LEU A 103 14.41 10.14 -3.99
C LEU A 103 15.33 11.07 -4.80
N ARG A 104 15.19 11.08 -6.13
CA ARG A 104 15.98 11.93 -7.04
C ARG A 104 15.35 13.30 -7.25
N ASP A 105 14.07 13.45 -6.95
CA ASP A 105 13.34 14.68 -7.17
C ASP A 105 13.53 15.67 -6.01
N LYS A 106 13.78 16.93 -6.36
CA LYS A 106 14.27 18.00 -5.48
C LYS A 106 13.16 18.68 -4.64
N LYS A 107 11.90 18.27 -4.77
CA LYS A 107 10.75 18.80 -4.00
C LYS A 107 9.73 17.73 -3.60
#